data_AF-A0A954Y3G1-F1
#
_entry.id   AF-A0A954Y3G1-F1
#
_cell.length_a   1.000
_cell.length_b   1.000
_cell.length_c   1.000
_cell.angle_alpha   90.00
_cell.angle_beta   90.00
_cell.angle_gamma   90.00
#
_symmetry.space_group_name_H-M   'P 1'
#
loop_
_entity.id
_entity.type
_entity.pdbx_description
1 polymer ?
#
loop_
_entity_poly.entity_id
_entity_poly.type
_entity_poly.pdbx_seq_one_letter_code
_entity_poly.pdbx_strand_id
1 'polypeptide(L)'
;MSGIQSSVGLITGIPIQDTVDQLMALSARPRDLLVSRTQESTAEQGAVDQLASLVLGLRFSLTNLDRTSTYTSRTATSSVTSAVSVTVPNGASPKLGSYQLTPLRTASAHQLVSSSLSDLQDAIGEGELKFRFGGHVDKGIALSQLNSGNGFTPGKIRITDRSGATGVIDLRGAVTIDDVISAINESEAISVTASTSGDSLVLTDNTGESGNFRVQEVSGGTTAATLGLAGLNAAADTLTGSDVFSLHEGALLSTLNDGGGVWITDSSDELAIDDLVFTLADETEAGVDLSGATTLGDVVDAINNDEDLAGKVSAAISADGNRLEVTDLTSGAGAFAISNNSALGTAADDLGLSGAASGGVITGERLVSGLKDTLVSSLNGGRGFTLGAIDVTDRSGGTDTVDLSSAETLSQIVDLLNASSADITASINSSRNGIQILDSSGGTGNLIVAENGGGTTAADLGIAVDDTVSSVNTGSLSRRVASNATLLSSLNRGEGVDLDDFQITDSAGKKIVVDLDTTD
;
A
#
# COMPACT_ATOMS: atom_id res chain seq x y z
N MET A 1 -85.84 -25.24 -59.79
CA MET A 1 -85.10 -24.25 -60.59
C MET A 1 -83.67 -24.71 -60.70
N SER A 2 -83.26 -24.99 -61.93
CA SER A 2 -81.95 -25.53 -62.31
C SER A 2 -80.91 -24.42 -62.27
N GLY A 3 -79.88 -24.55 -61.45
CA GLY A 3 -78.68 -23.70 -61.49
C GLY A 3 -77.73 -24.20 -62.57
N ILE A 4 -77.37 -23.33 -63.51
CA ILE A 4 -76.49 -23.64 -64.64
C ILE A 4 -75.04 -23.78 -64.12
N GLN A 5 -74.47 -24.98 -64.18
CA GLN A 5 -73.02 -25.18 -64.09
C GLN A 5 -72.38 -24.74 -65.42
N SER A 6 -71.64 -23.63 -65.39
CA SER A 6 -70.96 -23.04 -66.55
C SER A 6 -69.50 -23.48 -66.64
N SER A 7 -69.23 -24.79 -66.76
CA SER A 7 -67.86 -25.31 -66.95
C SER A 7 -67.50 -25.66 -68.41
N VAL A 8 -68.42 -25.46 -69.37
CA VAL A 8 -68.18 -25.72 -70.80
C VAL A 8 -68.70 -24.56 -71.63
N GLY A 9 -67.85 -24.01 -72.52
CA GLY A 9 -68.24 -22.93 -73.43
C GLY A 9 -69.34 -23.37 -74.40
N LEU A 10 -70.45 -22.64 -74.45
CA LEU A 10 -71.69 -23.02 -75.14
C LEU A 10 -71.59 -23.19 -76.67
N ILE A 11 -70.44 -22.96 -77.32
CA ILE A 11 -70.29 -23.03 -78.78
C ILE A 11 -69.12 -23.89 -79.28
N THR A 12 -68.09 -24.21 -78.48
CA THR A 12 -66.86 -24.84 -79.00
C THR A 12 -66.55 -26.23 -78.45
N GLY A 13 -67.23 -26.69 -77.39
CA GLY A 13 -66.94 -28.01 -76.79
C GLY A 13 -65.55 -28.11 -76.13
N ILE A 14 -64.86 -26.98 -75.92
CA ILE A 14 -63.53 -26.94 -75.30
C ILE A 14 -63.69 -26.79 -73.77
N PRO A 15 -63.00 -27.60 -72.95
CA PRO A 15 -62.97 -27.45 -71.50
C PRO A 15 -62.15 -26.20 -71.13
N ILE A 16 -62.83 -25.06 -71.00
CA ILE A 16 -62.19 -23.76 -70.77
C ILE A 16 -61.54 -23.71 -69.38
N GLN A 17 -62.19 -24.31 -68.37
CA GLN A 17 -61.66 -24.34 -67.01
C GLN A 17 -60.32 -25.10 -66.94
N ASP A 18 -60.26 -26.31 -67.52
CA ASP A 18 -59.02 -27.09 -67.56
C ASP A 18 -57.90 -26.39 -68.34
N THR A 19 -58.26 -25.69 -69.42
CA THR A 19 -57.28 -24.94 -70.23
C THR A 19 -56.76 -23.71 -69.48
N VAL A 20 -57.63 -23.00 -68.75
CA VAL A 20 -57.23 -21.87 -67.89
C VAL A 20 -56.38 -22.36 -66.72
N ASP A 21 -56.74 -23.47 -66.08
CA ASP A 21 -55.96 -24.07 -64.99
C ASP A 21 -54.58 -24.53 -65.49
N GLN A 22 -54.48 -25.11 -66.69
CA GLN A 22 -53.20 -25.48 -67.32
C GLN A 22 -52.35 -24.24 -67.66
N LEU A 23 -52.94 -23.15 -68.16
CA LEU A 23 -52.24 -21.90 -68.45
C LEU A 23 -51.83 -21.16 -67.16
N MET A 24 -52.65 -21.20 -66.11
CA MET A 24 -52.31 -20.69 -64.78
C MET A 24 -51.17 -21.51 -64.14
N ALA A 25 -51.17 -22.83 -64.29
CA ALA A 25 -50.07 -23.68 -63.84
C ALA A 25 -48.77 -23.39 -64.61
N LEU A 26 -48.85 -23.11 -65.92
CA LEU A 26 -47.68 -22.76 -66.73
C LEU A 26 -47.12 -21.38 -66.36
N SER A 27 -47.99 -20.39 -66.12
CA SER A 27 -47.59 -19.04 -65.70
C SER A 27 -47.14 -18.97 -64.23
N ALA A 28 -47.56 -19.92 -63.40
CA ALA A 28 -47.10 -20.10 -62.02
C ALA A 28 -45.69 -20.68 -61.89
N ARG A 29 -45.16 -21.36 -62.92
CA ARG A 29 -43.83 -22.01 -62.86
C ARG A 29 -42.68 -21.12 -62.36
N PRO A 30 -42.53 -19.85 -62.81
CA PRO A 30 -41.45 -18.99 -62.32
C PRO A 30 -41.61 -18.66 -60.83
N ARG A 31 -42.85 -18.46 -60.36
CA ARG A 31 -43.16 -18.25 -58.95
C ARG A 31 -42.85 -19.50 -58.14
N ASP A 32 -43.28 -20.66 -58.60
CA ASP A 32 -43.07 -21.92 -57.88
C ASP A 32 -41.57 -22.29 -57.81
N LEU A 33 -40.80 -21.97 -58.87
CA LEU A 33 -39.33 -22.07 -58.85
C LEU A 33 -38.69 -21.12 -57.83
N LEU A 34 -39.18 -19.87 -57.74
CA LEU A 34 -38.70 -18.92 -56.73
C LEU A 34 -39.04 -19.38 -55.32
N VAL A 35 -40.26 -19.89 -55.09
CA VAL A 35 -40.67 -20.47 -53.80
C VAL A 35 -39.78 -21.66 -53.43
N SER A 36 -39.49 -22.56 -54.38
CA SER A 36 -38.58 -23.68 -54.16
C SER A 36 -37.17 -23.23 -53.80
N ARG A 37 -36.63 -22.21 -54.49
CA ARG A 37 -35.33 -21.62 -54.17
C ARG A 37 -35.32 -20.94 -52.81
N THR A 38 -36.39 -20.23 -52.46
CA THR A 38 -36.52 -19.61 -51.13
C THR A 38 -36.53 -20.69 -50.04
N GLN A 39 -37.26 -21.79 -50.24
CA GLN A 39 -37.26 -22.91 -49.29
C GLN A 39 -35.88 -23.56 -49.14
N GLU A 40 -35.16 -23.76 -50.24
CA GLU A 40 -33.78 -24.28 -50.23
C GLU A 40 -32.84 -23.33 -49.48
N SER A 41 -32.84 -22.03 -49.81
CA SER A 41 -32.04 -21.03 -49.10
C SER A 41 -32.42 -20.88 -47.63
N THR A 42 -33.70 -21.03 -47.26
CA THR A 42 -34.12 -21.05 -45.85
C THR A 42 -33.62 -22.29 -45.12
N ALA A 43 -33.60 -23.46 -45.78
CA ALA A 43 -33.04 -24.68 -45.20
C ALA A 43 -31.51 -24.58 -45.04
N GLU A 44 -30.81 -24.01 -46.02
CA GLU A 44 -29.37 -23.71 -45.93
C GLU A 44 -29.08 -22.73 -44.79
N GLN A 45 -29.86 -21.65 -44.67
CA GLN A 45 -29.73 -20.70 -43.57
C GLN A 45 -29.90 -21.38 -42.20
N GLY A 46 -30.93 -22.21 -42.03
CA GLY A 46 -31.14 -22.95 -40.79
C GLY A 46 -30.00 -23.91 -40.45
N ALA A 47 -29.38 -24.55 -41.45
CA ALA A 47 -28.22 -25.40 -41.25
C ALA A 47 -26.97 -24.61 -40.85
N VAL A 48 -26.76 -23.43 -41.44
CA VAL A 48 -25.67 -22.52 -41.07
C VAL A 48 -25.87 -21.97 -39.66
N ASP A 49 -27.08 -21.59 -39.28
CA ASP A 49 -27.40 -21.12 -37.93
C ASP A 49 -27.16 -22.22 -36.87
N GLN A 50 -27.51 -23.47 -37.20
CA GLN A 50 -27.23 -24.62 -36.34
C GLN A 50 -25.72 -24.89 -36.21
N LEU A 51 -24.97 -24.82 -37.31
CA LEU A 51 -23.51 -24.95 -37.28
C LEU A 51 -22.86 -23.83 -36.46
N ALA A 52 -23.29 -22.59 -36.65
CA ALA A 52 -22.79 -21.44 -35.88
C ALA A 52 -23.03 -21.63 -34.37
N SER A 53 -24.20 -22.12 -33.98
CA SER A 53 -24.52 -22.42 -32.58
C SER A 53 -23.63 -23.52 -32.00
N LEU A 54 -23.37 -24.58 -32.75
CA LEU A 54 -22.47 -25.67 -32.33
C LEU A 54 -21.02 -25.22 -32.22
N VAL A 55 -20.54 -24.41 -33.16
CA VAL A 55 -19.18 -23.84 -33.14
C VAL A 55 -19.03 -22.87 -31.97
N LEU A 56 -20.04 -22.06 -31.67
CA LEU A 56 -20.02 -21.17 -30.52
C LEU A 56 -19.97 -21.96 -29.20
N GLY A 57 -20.77 -23.02 -29.08
CA GLY A 57 -20.73 -23.93 -27.92
C GLY A 57 -19.38 -24.65 -27.75
N LEU A 58 -18.77 -25.08 -28.86
CA LEU A 58 -17.42 -25.65 -28.85
C LEU A 58 -16.38 -24.61 -28.43
N ARG A 59 -16.47 -23.38 -28.94
CA ARG A 59 -15.57 -22.28 -28.58
C ARG A 59 -15.61 -22.04 -27.06
N PHE A 60 -16.79 -21.94 -26.46
CA PHE A 60 -16.92 -21.79 -25.00
C PHE A 60 -16.29 -22.94 -24.22
N SER A 61 -16.43 -24.18 -24.70
CA SER A 61 -15.82 -25.34 -24.06
C SER A 61 -14.29 -25.29 -24.17
N LEU A 62 -13.75 -24.93 -25.34
CA LEU A 62 -12.32 -24.79 -25.55
C LEU A 62 -11.72 -23.65 -24.73
N THR A 63 -12.37 -22.48 -24.64
CA THR A 63 -11.93 -21.37 -23.78
C THR A 63 -11.82 -21.80 -22.32
N ASN A 64 -12.74 -22.64 -21.82
CA ASN A 64 -12.65 -23.17 -20.46
C ASN A 64 -11.51 -24.18 -20.27
N LEU A 65 -11.18 -24.99 -21.30
CA LEU A 65 -10.03 -25.89 -21.26
C LEU A 65 -8.69 -25.17 -21.43
N ASP A 66 -8.67 -24.02 -22.09
CA ASP A 66 -7.47 -23.21 -22.30
C ASP A 66 -7.09 -22.39 -21.05
N ARG A 67 -8.03 -22.23 -20.11
CA ARG A 67 -7.79 -21.58 -18.82
C ARG A 67 -6.79 -22.37 -17.97
N THR A 68 -5.59 -21.83 -17.84
CA THR A 68 -4.52 -22.34 -16.95
C THR A 68 -4.98 -22.48 -15.50
N SER A 69 -5.85 -21.58 -15.03
CA SER A 69 -6.43 -21.60 -13.67
C SER A 69 -7.18 -22.90 -13.34
N THR A 70 -7.78 -23.56 -14.34
CA THR A 70 -8.43 -24.87 -14.17
C THR A 70 -7.44 -25.92 -13.67
N TYR A 71 -6.19 -25.87 -14.15
CA TYR A 71 -5.15 -26.85 -13.84
C TYR A 71 -4.28 -26.46 -12.64
N THR A 72 -4.28 -25.19 -12.25
CA THR A 72 -3.51 -24.69 -11.09
C THR A 72 -4.35 -24.51 -9.83
N SER A 73 -5.68 -24.69 -9.93
CA SER A 73 -6.61 -24.54 -8.80
C SER A 73 -6.18 -25.37 -7.57
N ARG A 74 -6.26 -24.75 -6.40
CA ARG A 74 -5.91 -25.37 -5.11
C ARG A 74 -7.12 -25.39 -4.19
N THR A 75 -7.15 -26.36 -3.27
CA THR A 75 -8.10 -26.39 -2.16
C THR A 75 -7.35 -26.33 -0.85
N ALA A 76 -7.92 -25.63 0.13
CA ALA A 76 -7.39 -25.56 1.49
C ALA A 76 -8.37 -26.22 2.46
N THR A 77 -7.85 -26.98 3.42
CA THR A 77 -8.64 -27.63 4.46
C THR A 77 -8.15 -27.21 5.83
N SER A 78 -9.07 -26.87 6.74
CA SER A 78 -8.77 -26.55 8.12
C SER A 78 -9.10 -27.71 9.04
N SER A 79 -8.23 -28.00 10.01
CA SER A 79 -8.47 -29.00 11.05
C SER A 79 -9.53 -28.56 12.06
N VAL A 80 -9.72 -27.25 12.25
CA VAL A 80 -10.68 -26.66 13.20
C VAL A 80 -11.41 -25.50 12.53
N THR A 81 -12.43 -25.82 11.74
CA THR A 81 -13.21 -24.84 10.96
C THR A 81 -13.97 -23.84 11.84
N SER A 82 -14.27 -24.16 13.10
CA SER A 82 -14.89 -23.24 14.04
C SER A 82 -13.96 -22.13 14.55
N ALA A 83 -12.64 -22.34 14.45
CA ALA A 83 -11.64 -21.36 14.85
C ALA A 83 -11.12 -20.58 13.65
N VAL A 84 -10.75 -21.29 12.57
CA VAL A 84 -10.29 -20.69 11.32
C VAL A 84 -10.85 -21.49 10.14
N SER A 85 -11.64 -20.83 9.29
CA SER A 85 -12.00 -21.33 7.96
C SER A 85 -11.06 -20.72 6.92
N VAL A 86 -10.69 -21.49 5.90
CA VAL A 86 -9.78 -21.05 4.83
C VAL A 86 -10.46 -21.30 3.49
N THR A 87 -10.42 -20.30 2.62
CA THR A 87 -10.87 -20.37 1.23
C THR A 87 -9.71 -19.94 0.33
N VAL A 88 -9.54 -20.62 -0.81
CA VAL A 88 -8.57 -20.20 -1.83
C VAL A 88 -9.32 -19.36 -2.86
N PRO A 89 -8.95 -18.08 -3.09
CA PRO A 89 -9.56 -17.25 -4.12
C PRO A 89 -9.41 -17.88 -5.52
N ASN A 90 -10.37 -17.63 -6.40
CA ASN A 90 -10.30 -18.11 -7.79
C ASN A 90 -9.05 -17.57 -8.49
N GLY A 91 -8.34 -18.43 -9.22
CA GLY A 91 -7.08 -18.07 -9.90
C GLY A 91 -5.84 -18.07 -9.00
N ALA A 92 -5.98 -18.09 -7.68
CA ALA A 92 -4.84 -18.13 -6.76
C ALA A 92 -4.18 -19.53 -6.77
N SER A 93 -2.84 -19.53 -6.81
CA SER A 93 -2.03 -20.75 -6.81
C SER A 93 -1.08 -20.79 -5.59
N PRO A 94 -1.61 -20.88 -4.35
CA PRO A 94 -0.77 -20.90 -3.15
C PRO A 94 0.19 -22.08 -3.15
N LYS A 95 1.35 -21.91 -2.48
CA LYS A 95 2.34 -22.97 -2.31
C LYS A 95 1.70 -24.17 -1.58
N LEU A 96 1.99 -25.37 -2.07
CA LEU A 96 1.53 -26.61 -1.42
C LEU A 96 2.25 -26.78 -0.09
N GLY A 97 1.50 -26.94 1.00
CA GLY A 97 2.08 -27.11 2.33
C GLY A 97 1.05 -27.30 3.43
N SER A 98 1.53 -27.66 4.61
CA SER A 98 0.76 -27.60 5.84
C SER A 98 1.14 -26.35 6.61
N TYR A 99 0.14 -25.54 6.96
CA TYR A 99 0.32 -24.28 7.69
C TYR A 99 -0.21 -24.45 9.12
N GLN A 100 0.61 -24.11 10.12
CA GLN A 100 0.19 -24.16 11.52
C GLN A 100 -0.25 -22.77 11.98
N LEU A 101 -1.52 -22.65 12.36
CA LEU A 101 -2.12 -21.39 12.82
C LEU A 101 -2.56 -21.55 14.28
N THR A 102 -2.16 -20.60 15.13
CA THR A 102 -2.60 -20.53 16.52
C THR A 102 -3.42 -19.26 16.71
N PRO A 103 -4.77 -19.33 16.73
CA PRO A 103 -5.60 -18.15 16.93
C PRO A 103 -5.42 -17.63 18.36
N LEU A 104 -4.99 -16.38 18.50
CA LEU A 104 -4.75 -15.74 19.80
C LEU A 104 -5.95 -14.93 20.29
N ARG A 105 -6.56 -14.14 19.40
CA ARG A 105 -7.69 -13.26 19.70
C ARG A 105 -8.52 -13.02 18.44
N THR A 106 -9.84 -12.93 18.58
CA THR A 106 -10.72 -12.53 17.48
C THR A 106 -10.62 -11.02 17.26
N ALA A 107 -10.56 -10.58 16.00
CA ALA A 107 -10.74 -9.18 15.68
C ALA A 107 -12.11 -8.72 16.22
N SER A 108 -12.16 -7.53 16.82
CA SER A 108 -13.40 -6.91 17.29
C SER A 108 -13.56 -5.55 16.64
N ALA A 109 -14.81 -5.18 16.34
CA ALA A 109 -15.11 -3.83 15.91
C ALA A 109 -15.13 -2.92 17.14
N HIS A 110 -14.51 -1.75 17.02
CA HIS A 110 -14.61 -0.72 18.04
C HIS A 110 -16.08 -0.31 18.21
N GLN A 111 -16.56 -0.29 19.46
CA GLN A 111 -17.92 0.12 19.79
C GLN A 111 -17.86 1.36 20.69
N LEU A 112 -18.40 2.47 20.19
CA LEU A 112 -18.61 3.67 20.97
C LEU A 112 -20.05 3.69 21.45
N VAL A 113 -20.24 3.80 22.76
CA VAL A 113 -21.55 3.95 23.38
C VAL A 113 -21.55 5.29 24.09
N SER A 114 -22.53 6.15 23.81
CA SER A 114 -22.68 7.42 24.52
C SER A 114 -22.94 7.16 26.01
N SER A 115 -22.47 8.05 26.88
CA SER A 115 -22.93 8.06 28.27
C SER A 115 -24.46 8.27 28.34
N SER A 116 -25.05 8.03 29.51
CA SER A 116 -26.49 8.22 29.69
C SER A 116 -26.86 9.69 29.44
N LEU A 117 -27.71 9.91 28.44
CA LEU A 117 -28.38 11.19 28.22
C LEU A 117 -29.68 11.20 29.03
N SER A 118 -29.95 12.32 29.68
CA SER A 118 -31.13 12.49 30.56
C SER A 118 -32.45 12.45 29.78
N ASP A 119 -32.47 12.99 28.56
CA ASP A 119 -33.62 13.08 27.68
C ASP A 119 -33.16 13.06 26.20
N LEU A 120 -34.01 12.60 25.27
CA LEU A 120 -33.73 12.60 23.83
C LEU A 120 -33.75 14.01 23.22
N GLN A 121 -34.42 14.95 23.88
CA GLN A 121 -34.66 16.28 23.35
C GLN A 121 -33.74 17.35 23.95
N ASP A 122 -32.90 16.98 24.91
CA ASP A 122 -31.97 17.91 25.54
C ASP A 122 -30.84 18.24 24.57
N ALA A 123 -30.62 19.54 24.34
CA ALA A 123 -29.49 20.02 23.56
C ALA A 123 -28.18 19.72 24.32
N ILE A 124 -27.31 18.92 23.72
CA ILE A 124 -25.98 18.54 24.23
C ILE A 124 -24.89 19.60 23.97
N GLY A 125 -25.29 20.79 23.50
CA GLY A 125 -24.41 21.90 23.11
C GLY A 125 -24.31 22.06 21.59
N GLU A 126 -23.76 23.21 21.15
CA GLU A 126 -23.40 23.46 19.75
C GLU A 126 -21.93 23.07 19.52
N GLY A 127 -21.62 22.42 18.40
CA GLY A 127 -20.26 21.99 18.06
C GLY A 127 -20.18 21.21 16.75
N GLU A 128 -18.95 20.93 16.30
CA GLU A 128 -18.65 20.12 15.13
C GLU A 128 -18.06 18.76 15.56
N LEU A 129 -18.61 17.66 15.06
CA LEU A 129 -18.06 16.31 15.27
C LEU A 129 -17.28 15.89 14.02
N LYS A 130 -15.97 15.69 14.16
CA LYS A 130 -15.11 15.16 13.10
C LYS A 130 -14.75 13.72 13.41
N PHE A 131 -15.09 12.81 12.51
CA PHE A 131 -14.70 11.40 12.58
C PHE A 131 -13.61 11.15 11.55
N ARG A 132 -12.51 10.54 11.99
CA ARG A 132 -11.43 10.13 11.10
C ARG A 132 -10.90 8.78 11.56
N PHE A 133 -10.63 7.90 10.60
CA PHE A 133 -10.11 6.57 10.84
C PHE A 133 -8.75 6.45 10.15
N GLY A 134 -7.75 5.94 10.86
CA GLY A 134 -6.42 5.70 10.29
C GLY A 134 -5.59 6.97 10.05
N GLY A 135 -4.57 6.85 9.19
CA GLY A 135 -3.57 7.89 8.98
C GLY A 135 -2.79 8.24 10.26
N HIS A 136 -2.57 7.24 11.12
CA HIS A 136 -1.69 7.41 12.27
C HIS A 136 -0.25 7.52 11.78
N VAL A 137 0.50 8.47 12.32
CA VAL A 137 1.90 8.76 11.93
C VAL A 137 2.93 8.06 12.81
N ASP A 138 2.49 7.35 13.84
CA ASP A 138 3.31 6.65 14.82
C ASP A 138 2.87 5.19 14.96
N LYS A 139 2.56 4.54 13.83
CA LYS A 139 2.09 3.14 13.85
C LYS A 139 3.28 2.20 13.95
N GLY A 140 3.27 1.30 14.93
CA GLY A 140 4.30 0.27 15.06
C GLY A 140 4.25 -0.74 13.92
N ILE A 141 5.42 -1.15 13.43
CA ILE A 141 5.54 -2.19 12.40
C ILE A 141 5.18 -3.58 12.96
N ALA A 142 4.96 -4.53 12.05
CA ALA A 142 4.71 -5.91 12.45
C ALA A 142 6.01 -6.58 12.93
N LEU A 143 5.93 -7.36 14.00
CA LEU A 143 7.09 -8.07 14.56
C LEU A 143 7.67 -9.11 13.60
N SER A 144 6.91 -9.54 12.59
CA SER A 144 7.38 -10.43 11.52
C SER A 144 8.37 -9.76 10.57
N GLN A 145 8.41 -8.42 10.53
CA GLN A 145 9.32 -7.66 9.66
C GLN A 145 10.70 -7.46 10.30
N LEU A 146 10.85 -7.77 11.60
CA LEU A 146 12.12 -7.60 12.31
C LEU A 146 13.20 -8.57 11.83
N ASN A 147 14.45 -8.23 12.14
CA ASN A 147 15.63 -9.06 11.91
C ASN A 147 15.76 -9.48 10.44
N SER A 148 15.61 -8.52 9.52
CA SER A 148 15.67 -8.75 8.06
C SER A 148 14.63 -9.77 7.58
N GLY A 149 13.42 -9.73 8.14
CA GLY A 149 12.33 -10.65 7.80
C GLY A 149 12.39 -12.02 8.49
N ASN A 150 13.38 -12.30 9.34
CA ASN A 150 13.39 -13.51 10.17
C ASN A 150 12.32 -13.47 11.28
N GLY A 151 11.86 -12.26 11.60
CA GLY A 151 10.77 -11.99 12.52
C GLY A 151 11.16 -12.09 13.99
N PHE A 152 10.13 -12.24 14.82
CA PHE A 152 10.20 -12.23 16.27
C PHE A 152 9.96 -13.63 16.85
N THR A 153 10.69 -13.97 17.91
CA THR A 153 10.46 -15.22 18.65
C THR A 153 9.54 -14.95 19.86
N PRO A 154 8.29 -15.44 19.86
CA PRO A 154 7.37 -15.23 20.96
C PRO A 154 7.87 -15.86 22.25
N GLY A 155 7.81 -15.12 23.35
CA GLY A 155 8.30 -15.60 24.64
C GLY A 155 8.14 -14.58 25.74
N LYS A 156 8.99 -14.69 26.77
CA LYS A 156 8.97 -13.78 27.91
C LYS A 156 10.34 -13.15 28.09
N ILE A 157 10.35 -11.89 28.49
CA ILE A 157 11.56 -11.17 28.85
C ILE A 157 11.48 -10.75 30.31
N ARG A 158 12.64 -10.67 30.96
CA ARG A 158 12.76 -10.16 32.33
C ARG A 158 13.46 -8.82 32.29
N ILE A 159 12.83 -7.82 32.87
CA ILE A 159 13.39 -6.47 33.01
C ILE A 159 13.60 -6.22 34.50
N THR A 160 14.77 -5.71 34.87
CA THR A 160 15.04 -5.26 36.25
C THR A 160 15.40 -3.79 36.22
N ASP A 161 14.59 -2.99 36.89
CA ASP A 161 14.75 -1.54 36.99
C ASP A 161 15.92 -1.17 37.94
N ARG A 162 16.24 0.11 38.01
CA ARG A 162 17.37 0.61 38.82
C ARG A 162 17.12 0.57 40.32
N SER A 163 15.86 0.40 40.76
CA SER A 163 15.53 0.10 42.17
C SER A 163 15.86 -1.35 42.55
N GLY A 164 16.07 -2.20 41.55
CA GLY A 164 16.27 -3.64 41.70
C GLY A 164 14.98 -4.45 41.66
N ALA A 165 13.84 -3.82 41.37
CA ALA A 165 12.59 -4.52 41.13
C ALA A 165 12.63 -5.23 39.77
N THR A 166 12.05 -6.42 39.70
CA THR A 166 12.13 -7.29 38.52
C THR A 166 10.73 -7.67 38.04
N GLY A 167 10.42 -7.35 36.79
CA GLY A 167 9.20 -7.74 36.09
C GLY A 167 9.48 -8.80 35.02
N VAL A 168 8.55 -9.75 34.85
CA VAL A 168 8.55 -10.70 33.73
C VAL A 168 7.43 -10.30 32.78
N ILE A 169 7.79 -9.85 31.59
CA ILE A 169 6.87 -9.38 30.55
C ILE A 169 6.55 -10.55 29.62
N ASP A 170 5.27 -10.80 29.37
CA ASP A 170 4.80 -11.87 28.50
C ASP A 170 4.47 -11.33 27.11
N LEU A 171 5.34 -11.61 26.15
CA LEU A 171 5.23 -11.12 24.77
C LEU A 171 4.75 -12.20 23.80
N ARG A 172 4.27 -13.35 24.32
CA ARG A 172 3.80 -14.46 23.46
C ARG A 172 2.61 -14.07 22.58
N GLY A 173 1.83 -13.07 23.01
CA GLY A 173 0.67 -12.56 22.29
C GLY A 173 0.94 -11.32 21.44
N ALA A 174 2.18 -10.80 21.43
CA ALA A 174 2.52 -9.59 20.71
C ALA A 174 2.63 -9.86 19.20
N VAL A 175 2.09 -8.96 18.38
CA VAL A 175 2.11 -9.04 16.92
C VAL A 175 2.79 -7.80 16.31
N THR A 176 2.72 -6.65 16.97
CA THR A 176 3.35 -5.40 16.53
C THR A 176 4.32 -4.83 17.58
N ILE A 177 5.15 -3.86 17.16
CA ILE A 177 5.97 -3.08 18.09
C ILE A 177 5.12 -2.34 19.13
N ASP A 178 3.93 -1.88 18.74
CA ASP A 178 2.98 -1.27 19.68
C ASP A 178 2.59 -2.24 20.80
N ASP A 179 2.33 -3.51 20.50
CA ASP A 179 2.01 -4.52 21.52
C ASP A 179 3.17 -4.73 22.49
N VAL A 180 4.43 -4.70 22.02
CA VAL A 180 5.62 -4.83 22.86
C VAL A 180 5.78 -3.63 23.78
N ILE A 181 5.67 -2.42 23.23
CA ILE A 181 5.75 -1.17 23.99
C ILE A 181 4.65 -1.14 25.06
N SER A 182 3.40 -1.43 24.69
CA SER A 182 2.28 -1.50 25.63
C SER A 182 2.52 -2.54 26.72
N ALA A 183 2.95 -3.76 26.38
CA ALA A 183 3.19 -4.81 27.36
C ALA A 183 4.28 -4.43 28.39
N ILE A 184 5.28 -3.65 28.01
CA ILE A 184 6.30 -3.14 28.93
C ILE A 184 5.74 -1.97 29.76
N ASN A 185 5.10 -0.99 29.12
CA ASN A 185 4.58 0.21 29.77
C ASN A 185 3.42 -0.04 30.73
N GLU A 186 2.65 -1.11 30.52
CA GLU A 186 1.54 -1.52 31.38
C GLU A 186 1.99 -2.38 32.57
N SER A 187 3.28 -2.72 32.68
CA SER A 187 3.78 -3.56 33.76
C SER A 187 3.90 -2.79 35.08
N GLU A 188 3.03 -3.10 36.04
CA GLU A 188 3.08 -2.54 37.40
C GLU A 188 4.28 -3.02 38.24
N ALA A 189 5.01 -4.05 37.78
CA ALA A 189 6.12 -4.66 38.53
C ALA A 189 7.45 -3.89 38.42
N ILE A 190 7.57 -2.95 37.48
CA ILE A 190 8.77 -2.18 37.19
C ILE A 190 8.37 -0.74 36.86
N SER A 191 9.25 0.22 37.14
CA SER A 191 9.02 1.62 36.75
C SER A 191 9.83 1.97 35.50
N VAL A 192 9.45 1.41 34.36
CA VAL A 192 10.16 1.54 33.07
C VAL A 192 9.20 1.99 31.97
N THR A 193 9.65 2.92 31.13
CA THR A 193 8.98 3.32 29.89
C THR A 193 9.74 2.76 28.69
N ALA A 194 9.07 2.02 27.83
CA ALA A 194 9.53 1.65 26.50
C ALA A 194 9.06 2.67 25.45
N SER A 195 9.97 2.99 24.54
CA SER A 195 9.76 3.81 23.34
C SER A 195 10.63 3.27 22.20
N THR A 196 10.62 3.95 21.06
CA THR A 196 11.46 3.64 19.91
C THR A 196 12.28 4.86 19.55
N SER A 197 13.49 4.64 19.05
CA SER A 197 14.31 5.66 18.39
C SER A 197 14.82 5.05 17.10
N GLY A 198 14.26 5.51 15.98
CA GLY A 198 14.46 4.93 14.65
C GLY A 198 14.18 3.42 14.65
N ASP A 199 15.24 2.65 14.43
CA ASP A 199 15.20 1.21 14.18
C ASP A 199 15.44 0.37 15.45
N SER A 200 15.53 1.03 16.63
CA SER A 200 15.82 0.41 17.93
C SER A 200 14.76 0.69 18.99
N LEU A 201 14.56 -0.27 19.89
CA LEU A 201 13.78 -0.07 21.12
C LEU A 201 14.62 0.64 22.18
N VAL A 202 14.03 1.63 22.83
CA VAL A 202 14.65 2.38 23.93
C VAL A 202 13.84 2.13 25.19
N LEU A 203 14.52 1.77 26.27
CA LEU A 203 13.91 1.62 27.59
C LEU A 203 14.48 2.70 28.51
N THR A 204 13.61 3.42 29.21
CA THR A 204 13.96 4.46 30.17
C THR A 204 13.42 4.09 31.55
N ASP A 205 14.31 4.05 32.53
CA ASP A 205 13.99 3.87 33.94
C ASP A 205 13.47 5.18 34.54
N ASN A 206 12.37 5.11 35.29
CA ASN A 206 11.76 6.28 35.93
C ASN A 206 11.90 6.26 37.47
N THR A 207 12.76 5.39 38.03
CA THR A 207 12.92 5.25 39.49
C THR A 207 13.81 6.33 40.09
N GLY A 208 14.81 6.82 39.33
CA GLY A 208 15.83 7.75 39.83
C GLY A 208 16.87 7.11 40.76
N GLU A 209 16.87 5.78 40.87
CA GLU A 209 17.77 5.03 41.74
C GLU A 209 19.13 4.76 41.07
N SER A 210 20.09 4.20 41.82
CA SER A 210 21.48 4.02 41.36
C SER A 210 21.86 2.58 40.95
N GLY A 211 20.91 1.65 40.96
CA GLY A 211 21.15 0.25 40.58
C GLY A 211 21.36 0.04 39.08
N ASN A 212 21.68 -1.20 38.72
CA ASN A 212 21.83 -1.59 37.31
C ASN A 212 20.46 -1.84 36.67
N PHE A 213 20.19 -1.10 35.60
CA PHE A 213 19.11 -1.40 34.67
C PHE A 213 19.54 -2.56 33.77
N ARG A 214 18.72 -3.62 33.67
CA ARG A 214 19.05 -4.79 32.84
C ARG A 214 17.85 -5.46 32.20
N VAL A 215 18.09 -6.05 31.04
CA VAL A 215 17.15 -6.92 30.32
C VAL A 215 17.76 -8.32 30.18
N GLN A 216 16.95 -9.33 30.44
CA GLN A 216 17.37 -10.73 30.44
C GLN A 216 16.33 -11.63 29.79
N GLU A 217 16.81 -12.69 29.15
CA GLU A 217 15.97 -13.76 28.65
C GLU A 217 15.35 -14.56 29.80
N VAL A 218 14.18 -15.14 29.54
CA VAL A 218 13.52 -16.07 30.46
C VAL A 218 13.60 -17.48 29.89
N SER A 219 13.93 -18.46 30.74
CA SER A 219 13.96 -19.88 30.37
C SER A 219 14.87 -20.24 29.18
N GLY A 220 15.93 -19.46 28.93
CA GLY A 220 16.85 -19.67 27.81
C GLY A 220 16.26 -19.32 26.44
N GLY A 221 15.21 -18.50 26.39
CA GLY A 221 14.66 -17.97 25.14
C GLY A 221 15.60 -16.98 24.43
N THR A 222 15.17 -16.55 23.24
CA THR A 222 15.85 -15.55 22.39
C THR A 222 14.94 -14.35 22.09
N THR A 223 13.91 -14.14 22.90
CA THR A 223 12.88 -13.12 22.67
C THR A 223 13.46 -11.71 22.81
N ALA A 224 14.24 -11.46 23.86
CA ALA A 224 14.95 -10.19 24.02
C ALA A 224 15.98 -9.98 22.89
N ALA A 225 16.66 -11.04 22.44
CA ALA A 225 17.62 -10.98 21.35
C ALA A 225 16.95 -10.55 20.04
N THR A 226 15.78 -11.12 19.70
CA THR A 226 15.03 -10.72 18.49
C THR A 226 14.44 -9.31 18.55
N LEU A 227 14.43 -8.68 19.74
CA LEU A 227 14.02 -7.28 19.94
C LEU A 227 15.23 -6.34 20.08
N GLY A 228 16.46 -6.85 19.94
CA GLY A 228 17.68 -6.07 20.13
C GLY A 228 17.99 -5.71 21.59
N LEU A 229 17.27 -6.31 22.55
CA LEU A 229 17.38 -6.00 23.98
C LEU A 229 18.24 -7.01 24.77
N ALA A 230 18.80 -8.03 24.11
CA ALA A 230 19.57 -9.06 24.81
C ALA A 230 20.88 -8.51 25.40
N GLY A 231 21.14 -8.84 26.67
CA GLY A 231 22.41 -8.54 27.32
C GLY A 231 22.58 -7.09 27.77
N LEU A 232 21.57 -6.23 27.58
CA LEU A 232 21.59 -4.87 28.10
C LEU A 232 21.67 -4.90 29.63
N ASN A 233 22.73 -4.31 30.17
CA ASN A 233 22.99 -4.20 31.60
C ASN A 233 23.92 -3.01 31.84
N ALA A 234 23.37 -1.88 32.28
CA ALA A 234 24.14 -0.68 32.53
C ALA A 234 23.63 0.06 33.77
N ALA A 235 24.53 0.80 34.39
CA ALA A 235 24.18 1.80 35.38
C ALA A 235 23.79 3.13 34.69
N ALA A 236 22.95 3.07 33.65
CA ALA A 236 22.36 4.23 32.98
C ALA A 236 20.83 4.25 33.15
N ASP A 237 20.22 5.43 33.06
CA ASP A 237 18.75 5.58 33.12
C ASP A 237 18.08 5.10 31.84
N THR A 238 18.82 5.12 30.72
CA THR A 238 18.34 4.67 29.42
C THR A 238 19.18 3.50 28.91
N LEU A 239 18.49 2.48 28.37
CA LEU A 239 19.07 1.38 27.63
C LEU A 239 18.51 1.40 26.20
N THR A 240 19.40 1.53 25.22
CA THR A 240 19.04 1.45 23.80
C THR A 240 19.41 0.06 23.28
N GLY A 241 18.46 -0.59 22.63
CA GLY A 241 18.68 -1.87 21.95
C GLY A 241 19.54 -1.74 20.70
N SER A 242 19.88 -2.86 20.10
CA SER A 242 20.44 -2.88 18.74
C SER A 242 19.36 -2.58 17.70
N ASP A 243 19.81 -2.14 16.54
CA ASP A 243 18.97 -2.10 15.34
C ASP A 243 18.42 -3.50 15.04
N VAL A 244 17.10 -3.56 14.83
CA VAL A 244 16.37 -4.78 14.48
C VAL A 244 15.51 -4.61 13.24
N PHE A 245 15.57 -3.45 12.57
CA PHE A 245 14.77 -3.17 11.39
C PHE A 245 15.57 -2.42 10.34
N SER A 246 15.85 -3.13 9.27
CA SER A 246 16.54 -2.62 8.09
C SER A 246 15.90 -3.19 6.83
N LEU A 247 16.10 -2.52 5.71
CA LEU A 247 15.94 -3.09 4.38
C LEU A 247 16.79 -4.36 4.24
N HIS A 248 16.27 -5.27 3.43
CA HIS A 248 16.90 -6.52 3.05
C HIS A 248 16.35 -6.93 1.68
N GLU A 249 17.03 -7.85 0.99
CA GLU A 249 16.62 -8.30 -0.35
C GLU A 249 15.20 -8.89 -0.36
N GLY A 250 14.81 -9.61 0.70
CA GLY A 250 13.46 -10.15 0.84
C GLY A 250 12.37 -9.13 1.20
N ALA A 251 12.67 -7.84 1.30
CA ALA A 251 11.67 -6.83 1.65
C ALA A 251 10.67 -6.69 0.49
N LEU A 252 9.37 -6.81 0.79
CA LEU A 252 8.32 -6.72 -0.23
C LEU A 252 8.17 -5.28 -0.70
N LEU A 253 8.13 -5.07 -2.02
CA LEU A 253 7.97 -3.74 -2.60
C LEU A 253 6.70 -3.05 -2.11
N SER A 254 5.62 -3.81 -1.94
CA SER A 254 4.33 -3.31 -1.41
C SER A 254 4.40 -2.78 0.03
N THR A 255 5.43 -3.12 0.79
CA THR A 255 5.60 -2.67 2.19
C THR A 255 6.46 -1.41 2.33
N LEU A 256 7.17 -1.03 1.27
CA LEU A 256 8.01 0.16 1.24
C LEU A 256 7.15 1.44 1.29
N ASN A 257 7.79 2.57 1.57
CA ASN A 257 7.15 3.88 1.64
C ASN A 257 5.92 3.89 2.56
N ASP A 258 6.09 3.31 3.76
CA ASP A 258 5.04 3.23 4.78
C ASP A 258 3.78 2.44 4.35
N GLY A 259 3.97 1.45 3.47
CA GLY A 259 2.90 0.69 2.82
C GLY A 259 2.31 1.39 1.59
N GLY A 260 2.96 2.47 1.12
CA GLY A 260 2.66 3.10 -0.16
C GLY A 260 3.18 2.29 -1.35
N GLY A 261 4.09 1.35 -1.15
CA GLY A 261 4.59 0.48 -2.21
C GLY A 261 5.47 1.17 -3.25
N VAL A 262 5.81 0.43 -4.30
CA VAL A 262 6.49 0.91 -5.51
C VAL A 262 5.58 0.60 -6.69
N TRP A 263 5.23 1.62 -7.47
CA TRP A 263 4.40 1.41 -8.65
C TRP A 263 5.25 0.97 -9.84
N ILE A 264 5.07 -0.28 -10.24
CA ILE A 264 5.71 -0.91 -11.40
C ILE A 264 4.68 -1.03 -12.51
N THR A 265 5.10 -0.77 -13.74
CA THR A 265 4.27 -0.87 -14.94
C THR A 265 4.34 -2.28 -15.50
N ASP A 266 3.51 -3.17 -14.98
CA ASP A 266 3.42 -4.55 -15.48
C ASP A 266 2.71 -4.56 -16.85
N SER A 267 3.47 -4.64 -17.95
CA SER A 267 2.91 -4.83 -19.30
C SER A 267 2.98 -6.31 -19.68
N SER A 268 1.81 -6.93 -19.84
CA SER A 268 1.71 -8.30 -20.39
C SER A 268 1.93 -8.38 -21.91
N ASP A 269 2.12 -7.23 -22.56
CA ASP A 269 2.35 -7.10 -24.00
C ASP A 269 3.85 -7.10 -24.32
N GLU A 270 4.22 -7.51 -25.54
CA GLU A 270 5.62 -7.58 -26.05
C GLU A 270 6.39 -6.24 -26.06
N LEU A 271 5.78 -5.16 -25.55
CA LEU A 271 6.46 -3.88 -25.33
C LEU A 271 6.87 -3.84 -23.85
N ALA A 272 8.08 -4.33 -23.56
CA ALA A 272 8.74 -4.09 -22.28
C ALA A 272 8.75 -2.57 -22.04
N ILE A 273 8.03 -2.11 -21.02
CA ILE A 273 8.03 -0.71 -20.63
C ILE A 273 9.11 -0.58 -19.56
N ASP A 274 10.17 0.15 -19.88
CA ASP A 274 11.20 0.44 -18.89
C ASP A 274 10.56 1.22 -17.74
N ASP A 275 10.76 0.80 -16.50
CA ASP A 275 10.29 1.54 -15.32
C ASP A 275 11.32 2.59 -14.88
N LEU A 276 12.60 2.25 -15.03
CA LEU A 276 13.74 3.10 -14.70
C LEU A 276 14.53 3.45 -15.96
N VAL A 277 14.90 4.72 -16.10
CA VAL A 277 15.75 5.19 -17.20
C VAL A 277 17.04 5.74 -16.62
N PHE A 278 18.16 5.15 -17.03
CA PHE A 278 19.51 5.50 -16.63
C PHE A 278 20.17 6.35 -17.71
N THR A 279 20.84 7.42 -17.29
CA THR A 279 21.79 8.18 -18.11
C THR A 279 23.15 8.11 -17.41
N LEU A 280 24.13 7.46 -18.02
CA LEU A 280 25.45 7.22 -17.42
C LEU A 280 26.45 8.32 -17.78
N ALA A 281 27.58 8.36 -17.07
CA ALA A 281 28.63 9.34 -17.29
C ALA A 281 29.31 9.19 -18.67
N ASP A 282 29.26 8.00 -19.28
CA ASP A 282 29.72 7.73 -20.64
C ASP A 282 28.69 8.09 -21.74
N GLU A 283 27.60 8.78 -21.38
CA GLU A 283 26.48 9.15 -22.24
C GLU A 283 25.63 7.96 -22.73
N THR A 284 25.79 6.77 -22.14
CA THR A 284 24.86 5.65 -22.36
C THR A 284 23.53 5.95 -21.71
N GLU A 285 22.45 5.78 -22.47
CA GLU A 285 21.09 5.72 -21.96
C GLU A 285 20.61 4.26 -22.00
N ALA A 286 20.07 3.77 -20.88
CA ALA A 286 19.55 2.41 -20.75
C ALA A 286 18.25 2.40 -19.93
N GLY A 287 17.29 1.58 -20.33
CA GLY A 287 16.06 1.33 -19.59
C GLY A 287 16.19 0.06 -18.76
N VAL A 288 15.51 -0.01 -17.62
CA VAL A 288 15.36 -1.23 -16.82
C VAL A 288 13.89 -1.48 -16.58
N ASP A 289 13.43 -2.65 -17.01
CA ASP A 289 12.10 -3.19 -16.77
C ASP A 289 12.05 -3.90 -15.42
N LEU A 290 11.10 -3.52 -14.55
CA LEU A 290 10.88 -4.15 -13.24
C LEU A 290 9.66 -5.08 -13.24
N SER A 291 9.09 -5.39 -14.41
CA SER A 291 7.94 -6.28 -14.55
C SER A 291 8.18 -7.62 -13.86
N GLY A 292 7.22 -8.02 -13.01
CA GLY A 292 7.30 -9.23 -12.20
C GLY A 292 8.17 -9.14 -10.93
N ALA A 293 8.85 -8.01 -10.66
CA ALA A 293 9.57 -7.81 -9.41
C ALA A 293 8.59 -7.71 -8.22
N THR A 294 8.88 -8.47 -7.15
CA THR A 294 8.03 -8.51 -5.95
C THR A 294 8.76 -8.04 -4.69
N THR A 295 10.08 -8.14 -4.71
CA THR A 295 10.96 -7.81 -3.60
C THR A 295 12.02 -6.80 -4.00
N LEU A 296 12.64 -6.16 -3.01
CA LEU A 296 13.76 -5.25 -3.23
C LEU A 296 14.96 -5.98 -3.85
N GLY A 297 15.16 -7.26 -3.53
CA GLY A 297 16.15 -8.12 -4.15
C GLY A 297 15.91 -8.29 -5.64
N ASP A 298 14.66 -8.51 -6.05
CA ASP A 298 14.30 -8.59 -7.48
C ASP A 298 14.66 -7.29 -8.22
N VAL A 299 14.46 -6.12 -7.58
CA VAL A 299 14.83 -4.81 -8.16
C VAL A 299 16.35 -4.65 -8.27
N VAL A 300 17.08 -5.01 -7.21
CA VAL A 300 18.55 -4.95 -7.21
C VAL A 300 19.12 -5.89 -8.27
N ASP A 301 18.56 -7.10 -8.41
CA ASP A 301 18.94 -8.07 -9.42
C ASP A 301 18.57 -7.60 -10.82
N ALA A 302 17.40 -6.97 -11.02
CA ALA A 302 16.99 -6.40 -12.29
C ALA A 302 17.99 -5.34 -12.75
N ILE A 303 18.37 -4.39 -11.89
CA ILE A 303 19.34 -3.33 -12.25
C ILE A 303 20.75 -3.92 -12.52
N ASN A 304 21.22 -4.83 -11.68
CA ASN A 304 22.59 -5.35 -11.78
C ASN A 304 22.79 -6.34 -12.95
N ASN A 305 21.74 -7.06 -13.33
CA ASN A 305 21.79 -8.08 -14.38
C ASN A 305 21.13 -7.63 -15.68
N ASP A 306 20.73 -6.36 -15.78
CA ASP A 306 20.14 -5.80 -16.99
C ASP A 306 21.11 -5.88 -18.18
N GLU A 307 20.58 -6.30 -19.34
CA GLU A 307 21.37 -6.53 -20.54
C GLU A 307 21.86 -5.21 -21.17
N ASP A 308 21.08 -4.14 -21.09
CA ASP A 308 21.40 -2.83 -21.66
C ASP A 308 22.44 -2.08 -20.80
N LEU A 309 22.41 -2.28 -19.48
CA LEU A 309 23.42 -1.77 -18.57
C LEU A 309 24.73 -2.57 -18.61
N ALA A 310 24.71 -3.86 -18.97
CA ALA A 310 25.90 -4.69 -19.20
C ALA A 310 26.99 -4.60 -18.11
N GLY A 311 26.58 -4.50 -16.84
CA GLY A 311 27.49 -4.37 -15.68
C GLY A 311 28.17 -3.01 -15.51
N LYS A 312 27.67 -1.97 -16.18
CA LYS A 312 28.13 -0.58 -16.05
C LYS A 312 27.67 0.09 -14.76
N VAL A 313 26.70 -0.48 -14.06
CA VAL A 313 26.20 0.03 -12.78
C VAL A 313 26.24 -1.07 -11.72
N SER A 314 26.22 -0.64 -10.46
CA SER A 314 26.08 -1.51 -9.30
C SER A 314 25.03 -0.92 -8.35
N ALA A 315 23.90 -1.58 -8.21
CA ALA A 315 22.87 -1.29 -7.22
C ALA A 315 23.07 -2.16 -5.97
N ALA A 316 22.89 -1.57 -4.79
CA ALA A 316 22.93 -2.27 -3.52
C ALA A 316 22.04 -1.56 -2.49
N ILE A 317 21.69 -2.26 -1.40
CA ILE A 317 21.15 -1.61 -0.21
C ILE A 317 22.28 -0.86 0.46
N SER A 318 22.06 0.41 0.81
CA SER A 318 23.08 1.24 1.44
C SER A 318 23.49 0.69 2.80
N ALA A 319 24.69 1.07 3.27
CA ALA A 319 25.23 0.62 4.55
C ALA A 319 24.40 1.07 5.76
N ASP A 320 23.55 2.10 5.60
CA ASP A 320 22.59 2.54 6.61
C ASP A 320 21.37 1.61 6.73
N GLY A 321 21.23 0.64 5.83
CA GLY A 321 20.14 -0.32 5.82
C GLY A 321 18.77 0.26 5.49
N ASN A 322 18.67 1.48 4.96
CA ASN A 322 17.41 2.22 4.92
C ASN A 322 17.04 2.80 3.54
N ARG A 323 17.97 2.73 2.58
CA ARG A 323 17.81 3.19 1.20
C ARG A 323 18.56 2.31 0.20
N LEU A 324 18.34 2.55 -1.09
CA LEU A 324 19.17 2.02 -2.16
C LEU A 324 20.31 2.97 -2.50
N GLU A 325 21.44 2.40 -2.92
CA GLU A 325 22.57 3.12 -3.49
C GLU A 325 22.91 2.50 -4.85
N VAL A 326 23.05 3.35 -5.87
CA VAL A 326 23.45 2.92 -7.22
C VAL A 326 24.71 3.66 -7.63
N THR A 327 25.71 2.90 -8.04
CA THR A 327 27.01 3.41 -8.49
C THR A 327 27.18 3.20 -9.99
N ASP A 328 27.51 4.26 -10.70
CA ASP A 328 28.00 4.22 -12.08
C ASP A 328 29.49 3.84 -12.10
N LEU A 329 29.80 2.75 -12.79
CA LEU A 329 31.15 2.19 -12.95
C LEU A 329 31.80 2.62 -14.27
N THR A 330 31.13 3.45 -15.07
CA THR A 330 31.66 3.96 -16.33
C THR A 330 32.67 5.09 -16.09
N SER A 331 33.48 5.36 -17.12
CA SER A 331 34.38 6.50 -17.14
C SER A 331 33.87 7.52 -18.14
N GLY A 332 33.47 8.71 -17.67
CA GLY A 332 33.02 9.80 -18.54
C GLY A 332 32.82 11.10 -17.76
N ALA A 333 32.47 12.16 -18.49
CA ALA A 333 32.21 13.49 -17.92
C ALA A 333 30.72 13.84 -17.92
N GLY A 334 29.86 12.95 -18.41
CA GLY A 334 28.41 13.08 -18.34
C GLY A 334 27.91 13.02 -16.90
N ALA A 335 26.69 13.49 -16.68
CA ALA A 335 26.03 13.39 -15.39
C ALA A 335 25.33 12.03 -15.28
N PHE A 336 25.64 11.28 -14.21
CA PHE A 336 24.88 10.09 -13.89
C PHE A 336 23.50 10.48 -13.35
N ALA A 337 22.43 9.97 -13.96
CA ALA A 337 21.06 10.25 -13.55
C ALA A 337 20.17 9.02 -13.70
N ILE A 338 19.17 8.91 -12.83
CA ILE A 338 18.08 7.95 -12.93
C ILE A 338 16.78 8.74 -12.94
N SER A 339 15.84 8.35 -13.80
CA SER A 339 14.53 8.97 -13.91
C SER A 339 13.45 7.93 -14.18
N ASN A 340 12.19 8.29 -13.94
CA ASN A 340 11.08 7.47 -14.41
C ASN A 340 10.99 7.51 -15.93
N ASN A 341 10.41 6.47 -16.51
CA ASN A 341 10.00 6.52 -17.90
C ASN A 341 8.94 7.61 -18.12
N SER A 342 9.13 8.41 -19.17
CA SER A 342 8.30 9.56 -19.50
C SER A 342 6.87 9.18 -19.93
N ALA A 343 6.63 7.92 -20.27
CA ALA A 343 5.32 7.46 -20.72
C ALA A 343 4.35 7.21 -19.56
N LEU A 344 4.75 6.41 -18.57
CA LEU A 344 3.99 6.02 -17.38
C LEU A 344 4.96 5.51 -16.29
N GLY A 345 4.60 5.69 -15.00
CA GLY A 345 5.33 5.10 -13.87
C GLY A 345 5.87 6.13 -12.87
N THR A 346 6.01 5.70 -11.61
CA THR A 346 6.69 6.44 -10.52
C THR A 346 7.74 5.57 -9.83
N ALA A 347 8.20 4.49 -10.47
CA ALA A 347 9.09 3.52 -9.86
C ALA A 347 10.41 4.15 -9.35
N ALA A 348 11.02 5.04 -10.11
CA ALA A 348 12.25 5.73 -9.68
C ALA A 348 12.01 6.67 -8.49
N ASP A 349 10.87 7.37 -8.45
CA ASP A 349 10.52 8.23 -7.31
C ASP A 349 10.17 7.38 -6.07
N ASP A 350 9.39 6.31 -6.24
CA ASP A 350 8.99 5.42 -5.16
C ASP A 350 10.18 4.60 -4.62
N LEU A 351 11.20 4.32 -5.43
CA LEU A 351 12.47 3.73 -4.98
C LEU A 351 13.47 4.78 -4.45
N GLY A 352 13.11 6.06 -4.50
CA GLY A 352 13.95 7.17 -4.06
C GLY A 352 15.19 7.38 -4.91
N LEU A 353 15.25 6.84 -6.13
CA LEU A 353 16.42 6.89 -7.02
C LEU A 353 16.37 8.03 -8.03
N SER A 354 15.22 8.67 -8.20
CA SER A 354 14.99 9.75 -9.15
C SER A 354 15.89 10.96 -8.87
N GLY A 355 16.69 11.36 -9.86
CA GLY A 355 17.56 12.52 -9.77
C GLY A 355 18.91 12.33 -10.47
N ALA A 356 19.75 13.36 -10.39
CA ALA A 356 21.11 13.34 -10.90
C ALA A 356 22.10 13.25 -9.74
N ALA A 357 23.10 12.38 -9.86
CA ALA A 357 24.17 12.26 -8.89
C ALA A 357 25.09 13.49 -8.89
N SER A 358 25.50 13.91 -7.70
CA SER A 358 26.67 14.77 -7.52
C SER A 358 27.95 13.92 -7.47
N GLY A 359 28.18 13.10 -8.50
CA GLY A 359 29.27 12.12 -8.58
C GLY A 359 28.89 10.90 -9.42
N GLY A 360 29.62 9.79 -9.25
CA GLY A 360 29.26 8.50 -9.85
C GLY A 360 28.32 7.66 -8.98
N VAL A 361 27.68 8.24 -7.96
CA VAL A 361 26.84 7.51 -7.01
C VAL A 361 25.54 8.27 -6.76
N ILE A 362 24.41 7.60 -6.92
CA ILE A 362 23.08 8.04 -6.44
C ILE A 362 22.81 7.32 -5.13
N THR A 363 22.75 8.08 -4.06
CA THR A 363 22.23 7.62 -2.77
C THR A 363 20.76 8.01 -2.71
N GLY A 364 19.87 7.02 -2.69
CA GLY A 364 18.43 7.28 -2.78
C GLY A 364 17.81 7.83 -1.50
N GLU A 365 16.52 8.12 -1.55
CA GLU A 365 15.74 8.50 -0.36
C GLU A 365 15.47 7.30 0.56
N ARG A 366 15.17 7.58 1.83
CA ARG A 366 14.80 6.56 2.82
C ARG A 366 13.47 5.88 2.45
N LEU A 367 13.46 4.55 2.42
CA LEU A 367 12.30 3.73 2.00
C LEU A 367 11.49 3.13 3.16
N VAL A 368 12.02 3.18 4.37
CA VAL A 368 11.39 2.63 5.59
C VAL A 368 11.47 3.62 6.74
N SER A 369 10.36 3.86 7.47
CA SER A 369 10.29 4.89 8.50
C SER A 369 10.97 4.53 9.83
N GLY A 370 10.97 3.25 10.19
CA GLY A 370 11.52 2.74 11.45
C GLY A 370 10.51 1.87 12.20
N LEU A 371 10.78 1.58 13.48
CA LEU A 371 9.94 0.66 14.25
C LEU A 371 8.53 1.19 14.54
N LYS A 372 8.40 2.51 14.73
CA LYS A 372 7.15 3.20 15.05
C LYS A 372 7.25 4.67 14.63
N ASP A 373 7.25 4.90 13.33
CA ASP A 373 7.45 6.22 12.75
C ASP A 373 6.69 6.38 11.41
N THR A 374 6.89 7.48 10.72
CA THR A 374 6.42 7.73 9.35
C THR A 374 7.44 8.56 8.59
N LEU A 375 7.67 8.22 7.33
CA LEU A 375 8.55 8.94 6.41
C LEU A 375 7.94 10.30 6.09
N VAL A 376 8.79 11.32 6.00
CA VAL A 376 8.39 12.66 5.55
C VAL A 376 7.82 12.59 4.13
N SER A 377 8.44 11.80 3.23
CA SER A 377 7.96 11.55 1.86
C SER A 377 6.54 10.96 1.81
N SER A 378 6.13 10.23 2.86
CA SER A 378 4.79 9.64 2.97
C SER A 378 3.73 10.60 3.52
N LEU A 379 4.11 11.80 3.95
CA LEU A 379 3.18 12.85 4.40
C LEU A 379 2.61 13.65 3.21
N ASN A 380 1.67 14.55 3.48
CA ASN A 380 1.05 15.41 2.47
C ASN A 380 0.39 14.62 1.31
N GLY A 381 -0.17 13.45 1.62
CA GLY A 381 -0.73 12.52 0.63
C GLY A 381 0.32 11.71 -0.15
N GLY A 382 1.56 11.65 0.33
CA GLY A 382 2.69 11.00 -0.34
C GLY A 382 3.45 11.89 -1.30
N ARG A 383 3.29 13.22 -1.20
CA ARG A 383 4.11 14.20 -1.92
C ARG A 383 5.35 14.62 -1.15
N GLY A 384 5.41 14.29 0.14
CA GLY A 384 6.45 14.78 1.02
C GLY A 384 6.32 16.26 1.39
N PHE A 385 7.33 16.70 2.14
CA PHE A 385 7.58 18.10 2.49
C PHE A 385 9.03 18.44 2.16
N THR A 386 9.27 19.61 1.58
CA THR A 386 10.62 20.17 1.44
C THR A 386 10.98 20.90 2.72
N LEU A 387 11.75 20.24 3.59
CA LEU A 387 12.10 20.79 4.89
C LEU A 387 13.31 21.74 4.79
N GLY A 388 13.30 22.76 5.64
CA GLY A 388 14.34 23.77 5.79
C GLY A 388 14.46 24.22 7.24
N ALA A 389 15.14 25.33 7.46
CA ALA A 389 15.28 25.91 8.80
C ALA A 389 14.03 26.71 9.20
N ILE A 390 13.72 26.66 10.49
CA ILE A 390 12.65 27.43 11.13
C ILE A 390 13.19 28.14 12.36
N ASP A 391 12.63 29.30 12.68
CA ASP A 391 12.92 30.02 13.92
C ASP A 391 11.82 29.74 14.94
N VAL A 392 12.23 29.30 16.12
CA VAL A 392 11.35 29.03 17.26
C VAL A 392 11.64 30.03 18.36
N THR A 393 10.61 30.65 18.90
CA THR A 393 10.68 31.52 20.08
C THR A 393 9.71 31.05 21.14
N ASP A 394 10.21 30.74 22.32
CA ASP A 394 9.39 30.42 23.49
C ASP A 394 8.76 31.69 24.08
N ARG A 395 7.78 31.49 24.96
CA ARG A 395 7.01 32.58 25.60
C ARG A 395 7.81 33.36 26.64
N SER A 396 9.01 32.90 27.03
CA SER A 396 9.95 33.62 27.87
C SER A 396 10.89 34.54 27.07
N GLY A 397 10.89 34.39 25.74
CA GLY A 397 11.72 35.12 24.80
C GLY A 397 13.01 34.40 24.42
N GLY A 398 13.17 33.12 24.78
CA GLY A 398 14.24 32.27 24.28
C GLY A 398 14.01 31.95 22.81
N THR A 399 15.04 32.11 21.98
CA THR A 399 14.96 31.94 20.52
C THR A 399 16.00 30.94 20.05
N ASP A 400 15.63 30.13 19.06
CA ASP A 400 16.56 29.21 18.40
C ASP A 400 16.18 29.00 16.93
N THR A 401 17.17 28.65 16.11
CA THR A 401 16.95 28.28 14.72
C THR A 401 17.13 26.77 14.59
N VAL A 402 16.06 26.05 14.28
CA VAL A 402 16.04 24.59 14.12
C VAL A 402 16.12 24.26 12.64
N ASP A 403 17.17 23.54 12.23
CA ASP A 403 17.32 23.04 10.86
C ASP A 403 16.67 21.67 10.71
N LEU A 404 15.57 21.60 9.94
CA LEU A 404 14.83 20.37 9.66
C LEU A 404 15.20 19.74 8.30
N SER A 405 16.12 20.34 7.54
CA SER A 405 16.44 19.90 6.16
C SER A 405 17.02 18.49 6.07
N SER A 406 17.59 17.98 7.17
CA SER A 406 18.15 16.63 7.25
C SER A 406 17.15 15.58 7.76
N ALA A 407 15.93 15.97 8.13
CA ALA A 407 14.94 15.05 8.66
C ALA A 407 14.22 14.30 7.52
N GLU A 408 14.28 12.98 7.58
CA GLU A 408 13.61 12.06 6.65
C GLU A 408 12.39 11.39 7.29
N THR A 409 12.27 11.43 8.61
CA THR A 409 11.14 10.86 9.36
C THR A 409 10.49 11.86 10.32
N LEU A 410 9.25 11.58 10.71
CA LEU A 410 8.53 12.45 11.65
C LEU A 410 9.16 12.44 13.03
N SER A 411 9.70 11.31 13.49
CA SER A 411 10.42 11.27 14.78
C SER A 411 11.70 12.11 14.73
N GLN A 412 12.43 12.13 13.60
CA GLN A 412 13.58 13.03 13.46
C GLN A 412 13.18 14.51 13.52
N ILE A 413 12.03 14.91 12.94
CA ILE A 413 11.50 16.27 13.11
C ILE A 413 11.23 16.57 14.59
N VAL A 414 10.58 15.65 15.30
CA VAL A 414 10.28 15.80 16.74
C VAL A 414 11.57 15.89 17.56
N ASP A 415 12.57 15.06 17.27
CA ASP A 415 13.86 15.04 17.97
C ASP A 415 14.63 16.34 17.73
N LEU A 416 14.67 16.84 16.49
CA LEU A 416 15.32 18.11 16.16
C LEU A 416 14.64 19.30 16.85
N LEU A 417 13.31 19.32 16.92
CA LEU A 417 12.56 20.33 17.65
C LEU A 417 12.82 20.26 19.17
N ASN A 418 12.87 19.05 19.74
CA ASN A 418 13.15 18.84 21.16
C ASN A 418 14.62 19.10 21.54
N ALA A 419 15.53 19.06 20.56
CA ALA A 419 16.93 19.43 20.74
C ALA A 419 17.15 20.95 20.72
N SER A 420 16.11 21.74 20.43
CA SER A 420 16.17 23.19 20.46
C SER A 420 16.53 23.73 21.84
N SER A 421 17.23 24.86 21.86
CA SER A 421 17.53 25.61 23.09
C SER A 421 16.36 26.46 23.60
N ALA A 422 15.29 26.61 22.81
CA ALA A 422 14.03 27.18 23.29
C ALA A 422 13.32 26.18 24.22
N ASP A 423 12.66 26.67 25.27
CA ASP A 423 11.95 25.82 26.25
C ASP A 423 10.61 25.29 25.67
N ILE A 424 10.71 24.48 24.61
CA ILE A 424 9.58 23.83 23.92
C ILE A 424 9.64 22.32 24.04
N THR A 425 8.50 21.66 23.84
CA THR A 425 8.37 20.21 23.78
C THR A 425 7.50 19.83 22.60
N ALA A 426 8.11 19.20 21.60
CA ALA A 426 7.43 18.60 20.46
C ALA A 426 7.04 17.15 20.77
N SER A 427 5.84 16.76 20.36
CA SER A 427 5.34 15.39 20.48
C SER A 427 4.30 15.08 19.41
N ILE A 428 4.03 13.80 19.18
CA ILE A 428 2.88 13.38 18.36
C ILE A 428 1.59 13.84 19.05
N ASN A 429 0.68 14.45 18.28
CA ASN A 429 -0.56 14.98 18.83
C ASN A 429 -1.49 13.87 19.36
N SER A 430 -2.47 14.24 20.17
CA SER A 430 -3.43 13.27 20.76
C SER A 430 -4.27 12.50 19.72
N SER A 431 -4.42 13.06 18.51
CA SER A 431 -5.08 12.42 17.37
C SER A 431 -4.15 11.48 16.58
N ARG A 432 -2.88 11.36 17.01
CA ARG A 432 -1.83 10.51 16.45
C ARG A 432 -1.61 10.70 14.95
N ASN A 433 -1.84 11.89 14.42
CA ASN A 433 -1.85 12.16 12.97
C ASN A 433 -1.06 13.39 12.54
N GLY A 434 -0.34 13.97 13.48
CA GLY A 434 0.53 15.12 13.30
C GLY A 434 1.32 15.35 14.57
N ILE A 435 1.99 16.49 14.64
CA ILE A 435 2.76 16.93 15.80
C ILE A 435 2.04 18.07 16.54
N GLN A 436 2.40 18.23 17.81
CA GLN A 436 2.07 19.36 18.65
C GLN A 436 3.35 19.87 19.29
N ILE A 437 3.51 21.19 19.31
CA ILE A 437 4.57 21.88 20.02
C ILE A 437 3.93 22.57 21.23
N LEU A 438 4.46 22.30 22.42
CA LEU A 438 4.05 22.89 23.68
C LEU A 438 5.19 23.77 24.21
N ASP A 439 4.88 24.99 24.62
CA ASP A 439 5.79 25.84 25.38
C ASP A 439 5.83 25.38 26.85
N SER A 440 7.03 25.11 27.34
CA SER A 440 7.31 24.67 28.72
C SER A 440 8.01 25.76 29.56
N SER A 441 8.25 26.95 28.98
CA SER A 441 8.98 28.07 29.61
C SER A 441 8.21 28.73 30.76
N GLY A 442 6.87 28.68 30.71
CA GLY A 442 5.99 29.40 31.64
C GLY A 442 5.92 30.92 31.41
N GLY A 443 6.51 31.42 30.33
CA GLY A 443 6.51 32.83 29.97
C GLY A 443 5.14 33.37 29.52
N THR A 444 5.00 34.69 29.51
CA THR A 444 3.75 35.38 29.14
C THR A 444 3.76 35.95 27.71
N GLY A 445 4.88 35.83 26.99
CA GLY A 445 5.01 36.26 25.60
C GLY A 445 4.25 35.39 24.61
N ASN A 446 4.53 35.63 23.32
CA ASN A 446 4.00 34.81 22.23
C ASN A 446 4.86 33.56 22.07
N LEU A 447 4.22 32.44 21.73
CA LEU A 447 4.90 31.33 21.09
C LEU A 447 5.03 31.70 19.61
N ILE A 448 6.25 31.74 19.09
CA ILE A 448 6.51 32.09 17.69
C ILE A 448 7.21 30.91 17.03
N VAL A 449 6.63 30.41 15.94
CA VAL A 449 7.28 29.47 15.03
C VAL A 449 7.15 30.09 13.64
N ALA A 450 8.29 30.51 13.08
CA ALA A 450 8.36 31.23 11.83
C ALA A 450 9.35 30.56 10.87
N GLU A 451 9.18 30.84 9.58
CA GLU A 451 10.16 30.40 8.57
C GLU A 451 11.49 31.12 8.78
N ASN A 452 12.59 30.38 8.73
CA ASN A 452 13.91 30.98 8.61
C ASN A 452 14.26 31.15 7.13
N GLY A 453 14.31 32.40 6.66
CA GLY A 453 14.61 32.71 5.26
C GLY A 453 13.40 32.62 4.33
N GLY A 454 13.59 32.06 3.12
CA GLY A 454 12.57 31.99 2.07
C GLY A 454 11.77 30.67 2.02
N GLY A 455 11.85 29.84 3.06
CA GLY A 455 11.20 28.52 3.14
C GLY A 455 9.69 28.58 3.42
N THR A 456 9.04 27.41 3.38
CA THR A 456 7.62 27.21 3.74
C THR A 456 7.43 26.07 4.73
N THR A 457 8.49 25.65 5.43
CA THR A 457 8.49 24.45 6.27
C THR A 457 7.53 24.55 7.45
N ALA A 458 7.50 25.69 8.16
CA ALA A 458 6.57 25.89 9.27
C ALA A 458 5.11 25.93 8.79
N ALA A 459 4.84 26.53 7.63
CA ALA A 459 3.52 26.58 7.01
C ALA A 459 3.07 25.20 6.50
N ASP A 460 3.95 24.47 5.82
CA ASP A 460 3.71 23.15 5.24
C ASP A 460 3.44 22.10 6.32
N LEU A 461 4.18 22.16 7.43
CA LEU A 461 3.91 21.33 8.61
C LEU A 461 2.69 21.80 9.41
N GLY A 462 2.17 23.01 9.17
CA GLY A 462 1.04 23.57 9.93
C GLY A 462 1.40 23.98 11.36
N ILE A 463 2.68 24.28 11.63
CA ILE A 463 3.18 24.74 12.93
C ILE A 463 3.41 26.24 13.00
N ALA A 464 3.30 26.97 11.88
CA ALA A 464 3.50 28.42 11.86
C ALA A 464 2.52 29.14 12.82
N VAL A 465 3.08 29.88 13.78
CA VAL A 465 2.31 30.60 14.82
C VAL A 465 3.05 31.85 15.27
N ASP A 466 2.31 32.91 15.58
CA ASP A 466 2.77 34.08 16.32
C ASP A 466 1.58 34.58 17.15
N ASP A 467 1.36 33.95 18.30
CA ASP A 467 0.24 34.27 19.17
C ASP A 467 0.56 33.94 20.63
N THR A 468 -0.21 34.52 21.54
CA THR A 468 -0.21 34.29 22.98
C THR A 468 -0.77 32.92 23.38
N VAL A 469 -0.51 31.88 22.60
CA VAL A 469 -0.90 30.49 22.86
C VAL A 469 0.23 29.70 23.53
N SER A 470 -0.10 28.70 24.35
CA SER A 470 0.90 27.82 24.98
C SER A 470 1.27 26.63 24.10
N SER A 471 0.53 26.38 23.03
CA SER A 471 0.81 25.27 22.12
C SER A 471 0.26 25.52 20.73
N VAL A 472 0.93 24.94 19.73
CA VAL A 472 0.46 24.85 18.35
C VAL A 472 0.33 23.38 17.96
N ASN A 473 -0.73 23.04 17.22
CA ASN A 473 -0.99 21.69 16.74
C ASN A 473 -1.19 21.73 15.23
N THR A 474 -0.47 20.85 14.53
CA THR A 474 -0.49 20.72 13.07
C THR A 474 -1.81 20.26 12.48
N GLY A 475 -2.69 19.68 13.30
CA GLY A 475 -3.83 18.93 12.81
C GLY A 475 -3.39 17.62 12.17
N SER A 476 -3.77 17.38 10.91
CA SER A 476 -3.41 16.16 10.20
C SER A 476 -2.34 16.44 9.16
N LEU A 477 -1.18 15.77 9.27
CA LEU A 477 -0.11 15.80 8.26
C LEU A 477 -0.44 14.93 7.02
N SER A 478 -1.66 14.41 6.95
CA SER A 478 -2.21 13.68 5.81
C SER A 478 -1.30 12.56 5.29
N ARG A 479 -0.85 11.66 6.18
CA ARG A 479 -0.10 10.46 5.79
C ARG A 479 -0.83 9.68 4.69
N ARG A 480 -0.10 9.30 3.63
CA ARG A 480 -0.61 8.47 2.54
C ARG A 480 -1.18 7.16 3.08
N VAL A 481 -2.39 6.80 2.63
CA VAL A 481 -3.10 5.57 3.02
C VAL A 481 -3.23 4.60 1.86
N ALA A 482 -3.26 5.11 0.64
CA ALA A 482 -3.26 4.34 -0.59
C ALA A 482 -2.42 5.08 -1.65
N SER A 483 -1.94 4.32 -2.62
CA SER A 483 -1.09 4.76 -3.74
C SER A 483 -1.50 4.02 -5.01
N ASN A 484 -0.86 4.35 -6.13
CA ASN A 484 -1.02 3.63 -7.38
C ASN A 484 -0.52 2.17 -7.29
N ALA A 485 0.41 1.88 -6.37
CA ALA A 485 0.88 0.52 -6.09
C ALA A 485 -0.06 -0.28 -5.18
N THR A 486 -1.12 0.36 -4.63
CA THR A 486 -2.07 -0.33 -3.76
C THR A 486 -2.98 -1.24 -4.59
N LEU A 487 -2.79 -2.55 -4.45
CA LEU A 487 -3.60 -3.54 -5.15
C LEU A 487 -5.07 -3.46 -4.74
N LEU A 488 -5.98 -3.47 -5.71
CA LEU A 488 -7.42 -3.48 -5.46
C LEU A 488 -7.86 -4.69 -4.63
N SER A 489 -7.21 -5.85 -4.82
CA SER A 489 -7.42 -7.07 -4.02
C SER A 489 -7.03 -6.92 -2.55
N SER A 490 -6.18 -5.94 -2.20
CA SER A 490 -5.78 -5.66 -0.82
C SER A 490 -6.79 -4.79 -0.06
N LEU A 491 -7.70 -4.13 -0.77
CA LEU A 491 -8.71 -3.26 -0.18
C LEU A 491 -9.75 -4.07 0.63
N ASN A 492 -10.55 -3.36 1.42
CA ASN A 492 -11.59 -3.96 2.28
C ASN A 492 -11.06 -5.07 3.23
N ARG A 493 -9.84 -4.89 3.76
CA ARG A 493 -9.15 -5.86 4.62
C ARG A 493 -8.79 -7.17 3.91
N GLY A 494 -8.48 -7.08 2.61
CA GLY A 494 -8.10 -8.23 1.79
C GLY A 494 -9.26 -9.00 1.17
N GLU A 495 -10.50 -8.54 1.38
CA GLU A 495 -11.65 -9.03 0.61
C GLU A 495 -11.63 -8.51 -0.84
N GLY A 496 -10.84 -7.47 -1.09
CA GLY A 496 -10.75 -6.82 -2.39
C GLY A 496 -11.95 -5.94 -2.70
N VAL A 497 -12.07 -5.58 -3.97
CA VAL A 497 -13.26 -4.92 -4.52
C VAL A 497 -13.83 -5.81 -5.61
N ASP A 498 -15.16 -5.74 -5.79
CA ASP A 498 -15.80 -6.37 -6.93
C ASP A 498 -15.32 -5.65 -8.20
N LEU A 499 -14.63 -6.38 -9.07
CA LEU A 499 -14.17 -5.90 -10.37
C LEU A 499 -15.32 -6.12 -11.36
N ASP A 500 -16.16 -5.10 -11.52
CA ASP A 500 -17.27 -5.06 -12.48
C ASP A 500 -17.26 -3.70 -13.18
N ASP A 501 -18.03 -3.58 -14.25
CA ASP A 501 -18.15 -2.35 -15.02
C ASP A 501 -18.72 -1.21 -14.18
N PHE A 502 -18.07 -0.05 -14.21
CA PHE A 502 -18.63 1.16 -13.63
C PHE A 502 -18.74 2.30 -14.63
N GLN A 503 -19.83 3.05 -14.54
CA GLN A 503 -20.13 4.13 -15.46
C GLN A 503 -19.83 5.49 -14.84
N ILE A 504 -18.88 6.23 -15.43
CA ILE A 504 -18.61 7.61 -15.07
C ILE A 504 -19.51 8.51 -15.92
N THR A 505 -20.21 9.45 -15.27
CA THR A 505 -20.98 10.50 -15.95
C THR A 505 -20.38 11.85 -15.57
N ASP A 506 -19.89 12.61 -16.55
CA ASP A 506 -19.36 13.95 -16.30
C ASP A 506 -20.46 14.99 -16.05
N SER A 507 -20.07 16.21 -15.70
CA SER A 507 -21.00 17.32 -15.46
C SER A 507 -21.77 17.78 -16.71
N ALA A 508 -21.32 17.40 -17.90
CA ALA A 508 -22.00 17.62 -19.18
C ALA A 508 -22.92 16.46 -19.56
N GLY A 509 -23.01 15.40 -18.73
CA GLY A 509 -23.82 14.22 -18.97
C GLY A 509 -23.20 13.19 -19.92
N LYS A 510 -21.92 13.36 -20.32
CA LYS A 510 -21.19 12.37 -21.11
C LYS A 510 -20.90 11.15 -20.23
N LYS A 511 -21.21 9.98 -20.76
CA LYS A 511 -21.06 8.69 -20.08
C LYS A 511 -19.89 7.93 -20.69
N ILE A 512 -19.04 7.39 -19.84
CA ILE A 512 -18.04 6.37 -20.21
C ILE A 512 -18.25 5.18 -19.28
N VAL A 513 -18.22 3.98 -19.84
CA VAL A 513 -18.15 2.73 -19.08
C VAL A 513 -16.68 2.38 -18.99
N VAL A 514 -16.21 2.16 -17.77
CA VAL A 514 -14.88 1.67 -17.48
C VAL A 514 -15.06 0.21 -17.09
N ASP A 515 -14.46 -0.66 -17.89
CA ASP A 515 -14.37 -2.09 -17.62
C ASP A 515 -13.19 -2.34 -16.69
N LEU A 516 -13.44 -3.09 -15.62
CA LEU A 516 -12.45 -3.50 -14.63
C LEU A 516 -12.25 -5.02 -14.61
N ASP A 517 -13.00 -5.78 -15.41
CA ASP A 517 -12.83 -7.21 -15.55
C ASP A 517 -11.51 -7.47 -16.29
N THR A 518 -10.67 -8.32 -15.71
CA THR A 518 -9.35 -8.65 -16.24
C THR A 518 -9.40 -9.81 -17.23
N THR A 519 -10.60 -10.17 -17.73
CA THR A 519 -10.84 -11.39 -18.51
C THR A 519 -11.21 -11.20 -19.98
N ASP A 520 -10.88 -10.06 -20.58
CA ASP A 520 -11.06 -9.82 -22.02
C ASP A 520 -9.97 -10.45 -22.91
#